data_AF-A0A7K4LTT3-F1
#
_entry.id   AF-A0A7K4LTT3-F1
#
_cell.length_a   1.000
_cell.length_b   1.000
_cell.length_c   1.000
_cell.angle_alpha   90.00
_cell.angle_beta   90.00
_cell.angle_gamma   90.00
#
_symmetry.space_group_name_H-M   'P 1'
#
loop_
_entity.id
_entity.type
_entity.pdbx_description
1 polymer ?
#
loop_
_entity_poly.entity_id
_entity_poly.type
_entity_poly.pdbx_seq_one_letter_code
_entity_poly.pdbx_strand_id
1 'polypeptide(L)'
;QLRCLATMVTLQGIPKDLDSYPRDLLLFVSPSDYAATGSCWQYFSNIGKANLDVLQRESSQRKQLLLEALACLKIPDTQINEENAEVLGRLVCDLSGEYIRSSGGILLKQLKQCESFLPEQEEAIRSVISSGNTKYGPPSTWSASTLNELSGLIPVFGHSILQKVPK
;
A
#
# COMPACT_ATOMS: atom_id res chain seq x y z
N GLN A 1 -22.13 4.47 -4.96
CA GLN A 1 -22.31 5.94 -5.00
C GLN A 1 -21.09 6.65 -5.61
N LEU A 2 -19.86 6.41 -5.13
CA LEU A 2 -18.65 7.08 -5.64
C LEU A 2 -18.42 6.94 -7.16
N ARG A 3 -18.61 5.74 -7.71
CA ARG A 3 -18.51 5.53 -9.18
C ARG A 3 -19.45 6.44 -9.98
N CYS A 4 -20.71 6.55 -9.56
CA CYS A 4 -21.67 7.42 -10.23
C CYS A 4 -21.27 8.90 -10.11
N LEU A 5 -20.78 9.32 -8.93
CA LEU A 5 -20.30 10.67 -8.73
C LEU A 5 -19.11 10.98 -9.65
N ALA A 6 -18.16 10.04 -9.79
CA ALA A 6 -17.01 10.21 -10.70
C ALA A 6 -17.51 10.41 -12.14
N THR A 7 -18.44 9.56 -12.60
CA THR A 7 -19.05 9.70 -13.94
C THR A 7 -19.75 11.05 -14.13
N MET A 8 -20.45 11.56 -13.11
CA MET A 8 -21.13 12.86 -13.18
C MET A 8 -20.14 14.02 -13.26
N VAL A 9 -19.07 13.96 -12.45
CA VAL A 9 -18.05 15.01 -12.39
C VAL A 9 -17.24 15.07 -13.69
N THR A 10 -17.02 13.94 -14.37
CA THR A 10 -16.28 13.88 -15.63
C THR A 10 -17.16 13.98 -16.89
N LEU A 11 -18.49 14.08 -16.74
CA LEU A 11 -19.45 14.04 -17.85
C LEU A 11 -19.22 15.15 -18.89
N GLN A 12 -18.81 16.34 -18.45
CA GLN A 12 -18.59 17.52 -19.30
C GLN A 12 -17.09 17.78 -19.56
N GLY A 13 -16.25 16.77 -19.32
CA GLY A 13 -14.79 16.88 -19.38
C GLY A 13 -14.14 16.73 -18.01
N ILE A 14 -12.82 16.62 -17.99
CA ILE A 14 -12.04 16.41 -16.77
C ILE A 14 -11.86 17.76 -16.04
N PRO A 15 -12.32 17.90 -14.79
CA PRO A 15 -12.06 19.09 -13.99
C PRO A 15 -10.56 19.28 -13.76
N LYS A 16 -10.06 20.52 -13.82
CA LYS A 16 -8.63 20.81 -13.57
C LYS A 16 -8.25 20.79 -12.09
N ASP A 17 -9.24 20.74 -11.22
CA ASP A 17 -9.13 20.82 -9.77
C ASP A 17 -9.49 19.49 -9.09
N LEU A 18 -9.36 18.35 -9.80
CA LEU A 18 -9.63 17.01 -9.26
C LEU A 18 -8.89 16.71 -7.94
N ASP A 19 -7.76 17.36 -7.67
CA ASP A 19 -7.02 17.23 -6.40
C ASP A 19 -7.76 17.82 -5.18
N SER A 20 -8.75 18.68 -5.41
CA SER A 20 -9.63 19.21 -4.35
C SER A 20 -10.77 18.26 -3.98
N TYR A 21 -11.02 17.23 -4.79
CA TYR A 21 -12.08 16.26 -4.57
C TYR A 21 -11.64 15.20 -3.56
N PRO A 22 -12.59 14.48 -2.92
CA PRO A 22 -12.26 13.35 -2.07
C PRO A 22 -11.40 12.32 -2.82
N ARG A 23 -10.29 11.89 -2.23
CA ARG A 23 -9.35 10.96 -2.89
C ARG A 23 -9.98 9.64 -3.32
N ASP A 24 -10.98 9.18 -2.58
CA ASP A 24 -11.73 7.95 -2.89
C ASP A 24 -12.52 8.06 -4.20
N LEU A 25 -12.83 9.28 -4.65
CA LEU A 25 -13.41 9.51 -5.97
C LEU A 25 -12.43 9.16 -7.08
N LEU A 26 -11.14 9.48 -6.88
CA LEU A 26 -10.08 9.28 -7.88
C LEU A 26 -9.88 7.80 -8.18
N LEU A 27 -10.26 6.89 -7.28
CA LEU A 27 -10.25 5.45 -7.53
C LEU A 27 -11.07 5.06 -8.77
N PHE A 28 -12.03 5.90 -9.19
CA PHE A 28 -12.92 5.67 -10.33
C PHE A 28 -12.62 6.59 -11.53
N VAL A 29 -11.49 7.30 -11.53
CA VAL A 29 -11.00 8.14 -12.63
C VAL A 29 -9.76 7.45 -13.22
N SER A 30 -9.63 7.34 -14.55
CA SER A 30 -8.43 6.70 -15.11
C SER A 30 -7.19 7.60 -14.98
N PRO A 31 -5.96 7.06 -14.92
CA PRO A 31 -4.75 7.88 -14.95
C PRO A 31 -4.68 8.78 -16.20
N SER A 32 -5.17 8.29 -17.34
CA SER A 32 -5.25 9.06 -18.60
C SER A 32 -6.17 10.26 -18.50
N ASP A 33 -7.33 10.09 -17.84
CA ASP A 33 -8.26 11.19 -17.58
C ASP A 33 -7.61 12.22 -16.65
N TYR A 34 -6.98 11.75 -15.56
CA TYR A 34 -6.31 12.61 -14.60
C TYR A 34 -5.10 13.36 -15.20
N ALA A 35 -4.52 12.91 -16.31
CA ALA A 35 -3.40 13.58 -16.96
C ALA A 35 -3.69 15.03 -17.41
N ALA A 36 -4.97 15.40 -17.55
CA ALA A 36 -5.38 16.79 -17.80
C ALA A 36 -5.29 17.69 -16.55
N THR A 37 -5.15 17.11 -15.37
CA THR A 37 -5.03 17.79 -14.07
C THR A 37 -3.59 17.76 -13.55
N GLY A 38 -2.98 16.59 -13.53
CA GLY A 38 -1.69 16.39 -12.85
C GLY A 38 -0.86 15.27 -13.44
N SER A 39 0.28 15.01 -12.80
CA SER A 39 1.16 13.92 -13.22
C SER A 39 0.67 12.56 -12.72
N CYS A 40 1.12 11.51 -13.39
CA CYS A 40 0.88 10.14 -12.93
C CYS A 40 1.37 9.90 -11.48
N TRP A 41 2.49 10.54 -11.12
CA TRP A 41 3.04 10.50 -9.77
C TRP A 41 2.10 11.14 -8.73
N GLN A 42 1.52 12.29 -9.08
CA GLN A 42 0.53 12.97 -8.24
C GLN A 42 -0.76 12.14 -8.11
N TYR A 43 -1.22 11.55 -9.21
CA TYR A 43 -2.37 10.64 -9.21
C TYR A 43 -2.19 9.51 -8.21
N PHE A 44 -1.09 8.75 -8.31
CA PHE A 44 -0.87 7.62 -7.41
C PHE A 44 -0.53 8.05 -5.98
N SER A 45 0.04 9.24 -5.76
CA SER A 45 0.17 9.79 -4.40
C SER A 45 -1.18 10.05 -3.76
N ASN A 46 -2.18 10.47 -4.54
CA ASN A 46 -3.55 10.61 -4.05
C ASN A 46 -4.23 9.25 -3.83
N ILE A 47 -4.08 8.32 -4.77
CA ILE A 47 -4.64 6.96 -4.66
C ILE A 47 -4.07 6.21 -3.44
N GLY A 48 -2.76 6.30 -3.21
CA GLY A 48 -2.10 5.68 -2.06
C GLY A 48 -2.58 6.22 -0.71
N LYS A 49 -3.19 7.41 -0.68
CA LYS A 49 -3.79 8.02 0.51
C LYS A 49 -5.32 7.87 0.57
N ALA A 50 -5.93 7.26 -0.45
CA ALA A 50 -7.36 7.01 -0.48
C ALA A 50 -7.73 5.79 0.39
N ASN A 51 -9.00 5.70 0.77
CA ASN A 51 -9.55 4.51 1.38
C ASN A 51 -9.79 3.44 0.30
N LEU A 52 -8.83 2.54 0.09
CA LEU A 52 -8.95 1.45 -0.88
C LEU A 52 -10.04 0.42 -0.55
N ASP A 53 -10.57 0.42 0.68
CA ASP A 53 -11.54 -0.58 1.12
C ASP A 53 -12.95 -0.31 0.56
N VAL A 54 -13.14 0.83 -0.11
CA VAL A 54 -14.30 1.08 -0.99
C VAL A 54 -14.29 0.18 -2.23
N LEU A 55 -13.12 -0.36 -2.59
CA LEU A 55 -12.96 -1.37 -3.62
C LEU A 55 -12.78 -2.73 -2.95
N GLN A 56 -13.58 -3.70 -3.38
CA GLN A 56 -13.44 -5.08 -2.91
C GLN A 56 -11.99 -5.53 -3.14
N ARG A 57 -11.40 -6.16 -2.12
CA ARG A 57 -10.06 -6.76 -2.21
C ARG A 57 -10.01 -7.71 -3.39
N GLU A 58 -8.89 -7.71 -4.10
CA GLU A 58 -8.67 -8.54 -5.30
C GLU A 58 -9.59 -8.26 -6.50
N SER A 59 -10.44 -7.22 -6.44
CA SER A 59 -11.24 -6.78 -7.58
C SER A 59 -10.34 -6.39 -8.76
N SER A 60 -10.88 -6.55 -9.98
CA SER A 60 -10.17 -6.18 -11.21
C SER A 60 -9.70 -4.72 -11.18
N GLN A 61 -10.53 -3.81 -10.66
CA GLN A 61 -10.19 -2.40 -10.52
C GLN A 61 -9.00 -2.17 -9.58
N ARG A 62 -8.97 -2.84 -8.42
CA ARG A 62 -7.87 -2.70 -7.45
C ARG A 62 -6.56 -3.30 -7.99
N LYS A 63 -6.64 -4.45 -8.68
CA LYS A 63 -5.50 -5.04 -9.40
C LYS A 63 -4.98 -4.12 -10.51
N GLN A 64 -5.88 -3.52 -11.28
CA GLN A 64 -5.51 -2.58 -12.34
C GLN A 64 -4.81 -1.33 -11.78
N LEU A 65 -5.34 -0.72 -10.72
CA LEU A 65 -4.72 0.43 -10.06
C LEU A 65 -3.30 0.10 -9.58
N LEU A 66 -3.08 -1.09 -9.00
CA LEU A 66 -1.74 -1.51 -8.60
C LEU A 66 -0.79 -1.63 -9.81
N LEU A 67 -1.23 -2.31 -10.87
CA LEU A 67 -0.41 -2.47 -12.09
C LEU A 67 -0.03 -1.14 -12.73
N GLU A 68 -0.99 -0.22 -12.81
CA GLU A 68 -0.76 1.14 -13.33
C GLU A 68 0.16 1.95 -12.42
N ALA A 69 0.04 1.80 -11.09
CA ALA A 69 0.94 2.45 -10.14
C ALA A 69 2.39 1.95 -10.30
N LEU A 70 2.58 0.64 -10.41
CA LEU A 70 3.89 0.04 -10.61
C LEU A 70 4.54 0.52 -11.91
N ALA A 71 3.77 0.58 -13.00
CA ALA A 71 4.21 1.12 -14.29
C ALA A 71 4.56 2.61 -14.20
N CYS A 72 3.74 3.39 -13.51
CA CYS A 72 3.93 4.82 -13.30
C CYS A 72 5.25 5.14 -12.59
N LEU A 73 5.52 4.38 -11.52
CA LEU A 73 6.69 4.54 -10.66
C LEU A 73 7.95 3.89 -11.25
N LYS A 74 7.81 3.18 -12.39
CA LYS A 74 8.90 2.47 -13.07
C LYS A 74 9.69 1.58 -12.11
N ILE A 75 8.98 0.84 -11.28
CA ILE A 75 9.60 -0.04 -10.28
C ILE A 75 10.36 -1.16 -11.00
N PRO A 76 11.68 -1.31 -10.78
CA PRO A 76 12.45 -2.40 -11.37
C PRO A 76 12.14 -3.70 -10.64
N ASP A 77 11.76 -4.72 -11.41
CA ASP A 77 11.39 -6.06 -10.92
C ASP A 77 10.36 -6.00 -9.78
N THR A 78 10.79 -6.34 -8.55
CA THR A 78 9.94 -6.31 -7.36
C THR A 78 10.50 -5.45 -6.22
N GLN A 79 11.58 -4.70 -6.45
CA GLN A 79 12.24 -3.91 -5.41
C GLN A 79 11.65 -2.50 -5.30
N ILE A 80 10.94 -2.25 -4.21
CA ILE A 80 10.35 -0.95 -3.89
C ILE A 80 11.26 -0.20 -2.92
N ASN A 81 11.68 1.01 -3.31
CA ASN A 81 12.40 1.93 -2.43
C ASN A 81 11.43 2.72 -1.54
N GLU A 82 11.97 3.47 -0.57
CA GLU A 82 11.16 4.24 0.38
C GLU A 82 10.24 5.26 -0.30
N GLU A 83 10.77 5.97 -1.30
CA GLU A 83 10.02 6.99 -2.04
C GLU A 83 8.79 6.40 -2.75
N ASN A 84 8.97 5.29 -3.48
CA ASN A 84 7.87 4.60 -4.14
C ASN A 84 6.90 3.98 -3.13
N ALA A 85 7.37 3.49 -1.98
CA ALA A 85 6.49 2.98 -0.92
C ALA A 85 5.58 4.07 -0.35
N GLU A 86 6.08 5.30 -0.18
CA GLU A 86 5.25 6.44 0.25
C GLU A 86 4.20 6.82 -0.80
N VAL A 87 4.53 6.75 -2.09
CA VAL A 87 3.54 7.01 -3.16
C VAL A 87 2.48 5.91 -3.22
N LEU A 88 2.90 4.64 -3.17
CA LEU A 88 1.98 3.50 -3.20
C LEU A 88 1.02 3.53 -2.00
N GLY A 89 1.50 3.93 -0.81
CA GLY A 89 0.66 4.06 0.38
C GLY A 89 -0.16 2.80 0.64
N ARG A 90 -1.49 2.91 0.64
CA ARG A 90 -2.42 1.79 0.85
C ARG A 90 -2.37 0.72 -0.25
N LEU A 91 -1.89 1.02 -1.47
CA LEU A 91 -1.73 0.02 -2.53
C LEU A 91 -0.70 -1.06 -2.17
N VAL A 92 0.20 -0.78 -1.21
CA VAL A 92 1.12 -1.78 -0.67
C VAL A 92 0.37 -3.00 -0.10
N CYS A 93 -0.88 -2.83 0.35
CA CYS A 93 -1.72 -3.91 0.86
C CYS A 93 -2.07 -4.98 -0.19
N ASP A 94 -1.92 -4.65 -1.47
CA ASP A 94 -2.24 -5.52 -2.60
C ASP A 94 -1.00 -6.09 -3.30
N LEU A 95 0.21 -5.74 -2.84
CA LEU A 95 1.45 -6.30 -3.34
C LEU A 95 1.56 -7.79 -3.00
N SER A 96 2.10 -8.59 -3.92
CA SER A 96 2.35 -10.01 -3.67
C SER A 96 3.41 -10.22 -2.59
N GLY A 97 3.48 -11.43 -2.06
CA GLY A 97 4.53 -11.80 -1.10
C GLY A 97 5.96 -11.61 -1.64
N GLU A 98 6.15 -11.63 -2.97
CA GLU A 98 7.46 -11.41 -3.59
C GLU A 98 7.99 -9.99 -3.37
N TYR A 99 7.18 -8.96 -3.66
CA TYR A 99 7.52 -7.56 -3.39
C TYR A 99 7.82 -7.31 -1.92
N ILE A 100 7.05 -7.94 -1.02
CA ILE A 100 7.26 -7.83 0.42
C ILE A 100 8.63 -8.38 0.80
N ARG A 101 9.02 -9.56 0.29
CA ARG A 101 10.32 -10.17 0.58
C ARG A 101 11.48 -9.37 -0.01
N SER A 102 11.41 -8.99 -1.27
CA SER A 102 12.52 -8.32 -1.98
C SER A 102 12.74 -6.88 -1.53
N SER A 103 11.68 -6.20 -1.08
CA SER A 103 11.77 -4.83 -0.52
C SER A 103 12.12 -4.80 0.98
N GLY A 104 12.12 -5.97 1.64
CA GLY A 104 12.52 -6.11 3.04
C GLY A 104 11.71 -5.23 4.00
N GLY A 105 12.41 -4.61 4.96
CA GLY A 105 11.79 -3.80 6.01
C GLY A 105 11.13 -2.49 5.54
N ILE A 106 11.33 -2.07 4.28
CA ILE A 106 10.85 -0.79 3.73
C ILE A 106 9.33 -0.70 3.80
N LEU A 107 8.64 -1.77 3.41
CA LEU A 107 7.18 -1.78 3.27
C LEU A 107 6.43 -1.90 4.62
N LEU A 108 7.12 -2.22 5.72
CA LEU A 108 6.47 -2.47 7.02
C LEU A 108 5.67 -1.26 7.53
N LYS A 109 6.10 -0.03 7.19
CA LYS A 109 5.41 1.22 7.57
C LYS A 109 4.03 1.36 6.90
N GLN A 110 3.91 0.93 5.66
CA GLN A 110 2.66 0.94 4.91
C GLN A 110 1.83 -0.30 5.23
N LEU A 111 2.46 -1.48 5.30
CA LEU A 111 1.79 -2.76 5.57
C LEU A 111 1.03 -2.73 6.91
N LYS A 112 1.55 -2.09 7.96
CA LYS A 112 0.82 -1.99 9.24
C LYS A 112 -0.51 -1.25 9.16
N GLN A 113 -0.80 -0.56 8.06
CA GLN A 113 -2.05 0.15 7.83
C GLN A 113 -3.08 -0.70 7.06
N CYS A 114 -2.70 -1.91 6.63
CA CYS A 114 -3.58 -2.83 5.93
C CYS A 114 -4.52 -3.55 6.90
N GLU A 115 -5.79 -3.68 6.51
CA GLU A 115 -6.81 -4.32 7.36
C GLU A 115 -6.68 -5.85 7.42
N SER A 116 -6.14 -6.45 6.35
CA SER A 116 -5.98 -7.90 6.23
C SER A 116 -4.84 -8.25 5.28
N PHE A 117 -4.45 -9.52 5.25
CA PHE A 117 -3.42 -10.06 4.37
C PHE A 117 -3.87 -11.37 3.76
N LEU A 118 -3.37 -11.67 2.57
CA LEU A 118 -3.43 -13.01 2.00
C LEU A 118 -2.40 -13.92 2.70
N PRO A 119 -2.61 -15.25 2.73
CA PRO A 119 -1.67 -16.17 3.38
C PRO A 119 -0.21 -16.01 2.91
N GLU A 120 0.00 -15.78 1.61
CA GLU A 120 1.35 -15.55 1.05
C GLU A 120 1.99 -14.24 1.52
N GLN A 121 1.18 -13.20 1.77
CA GLN A 121 1.65 -11.91 2.28
C GLN A 121 2.03 -12.05 3.75
N GLU A 122 1.24 -12.77 4.53
CA GLU A 122 1.57 -13.05 5.93
C GLU A 122 2.89 -13.81 6.07
N GLU A 123 3.09 -14.85 5.25
CA GLU A 123 4.35 -15.60 5.23
C GLU A 123 5.53 -14.70 4.86
N ALA A 124 5.36 -13.83 3.85
CA ALA A 124 6.38 -12.86 3.45
C ALA A 124 6.71 -11.87 4.59
N ILE A 125 5.70 -11.33 5.27
CA ILE A 125 5.87 -10.42 6.41
C ILE A 125 6.62 -11.12 7.54
N ARG A 126 6.22 -12.35 7.90
CA ARG A 126 6.89 -13.14 8.94
C ARG A 126 8.35 -13.43 8.58
N SER A 127 8.63 -13.73 7.31
CA SER A 127 9.99 -13.94 6.79
C SER A 127 10.86 -12.69 6.93
N VAL A 128 10.37 -11.54 6.45
CA VAL A 128 11.05 -10.24 6.55
C VAL A 128 11.37 -9.89 8.00
N ILE A 129 10.39 -10.01 8.88
CA ILE A 129 10.55 -9.71 10.31
C ILE A 129 11.54 -10.66 10.99
N SER A 130 11.44 -11.95 10.70
CA SER A 130 12.30 -12.97 11.32
C SER A 130 13.76 -12.84 10.87
N SER A 131 14.01 -12.28 9.68
CA SER A 131 15.38 -12.06 9.18
C SER A 131 16.18 -11.10 10.07
N GLY A 132 15.51 -10.20 10.79
CA GLY A 132 16.16 -9.13 11.56
C GLY A 132 16.81 -8.03 10.70
N ASN A 133 16.83 -8.19 9.36
CA ASN A 133 17.39 -7.23 8.40
C ASN A 133 16.41 -6.08 8.12
N THR A 134 15.92 -5.47 9.20
CA THR A 134 15.03 -4.30 9.14
C THR A 134 15.57 -3.24 10.09
N LYS A 135 15.09 -2.01 9.98
CA LYS A 135 15.44 -0.95 10.94
C LYS A 135 15.04 -1.27 12.39
N TYR A 136 14.18 -2.27 12.60
CA TYR A 136 13.72 -2.70 13.91
C TYR A 136 14.59 -3.81 14.53
N GLY A 137 15.54 -4.37 13.77
CA GLY A 137 16.34 -5.52 14.21
C GLY A 137 15.54 -6.81 14.38
N PRO A 138 16.16 -7.88 14.92
CA PRO A 138 15.48 -9.15 15.18
C PRO A 138 14.50 -9.04 16.36
N PRO A 139 13.43 -9.86 16.40
CA PRO A 139 12.41 -9.81 17.46
C PRO A 139 12.94 -9.85 18.90
N SER A 140 14.09 -10.48 19.14
CA SER A 140 14.75 -10.56 20.45
C SER A 140 15.32 -9.23 20.97
N THR A 141 15.31 -8.18 20.14
CA THR A 141 15.79 -6.83 20.50
C THR A 141 14.66 -5.81 20.58
N TRP A 142 13.41 -6.23 20.32
CA TRP A 142 12.29 -5.32 20.24
C TRP A 142 11.90 -4.75 21.60
N SER A 143 11.54 -3.47 21.58
CA SER A 143 11.00 -2.75 22.73
C SER A 143 9.49 -2.58 22.62
N ALA A 144 8.85 -2.10 23.69
CA ALA A 144 7.45 -1.68 23.64
C ALA A 144 7.20 -0.60 22.56
N SER A 145 8.18 0.28 22.30
CA SER A 145 8.09 1.27 21.21
C SER A 145 8.04 0.59 19.85
N THR A 146 8.90 -0.42 19.63
CA THR A 146 8.92 -1.20 18.39
C THR A 146 7.59 -1.92 18.15
N LEU A 147 7.03 -2.54 19.19
CA LEU A 147 5.72 -3.19 19.11
C LEU A 147 4.60 -2.18 18.80
N ASN A 148 4.64 -0.99 19.39
CA ASN A 148 3.68 0.06 19.11
C ASN A 148 3.77 0.55 17.65
N GLU A 149 4.99 0.73 17.14
CA GLU A 149 5.23 1.10 15.74
C GLU A 149 4.73 0.05 14.75
N LEU A 150 4.77 -1.23 15.12
CA LEU A 150 4.34 -2.36 14.30
C LEU A 150 2.97 -2.93 14.70
N SER A 151 2.18 -2.19 15.48
CA SER A 151 0.95 -2.69 16.11
C SER A 151 -0.04 -3.33 15.13
N GLY A 152 -0.21 -2.73 13.95
CA GLY A 152 -1.08 -3.27 12.89
C GLY A 152 -0.61 -4.58 12.25
N LEU A 153 0.62 -5.02 12.51
CA LEU A 153 1.16 -6.30 12.05
C LEU A 153 1.20 -7.37 13.14
N ILE A 154 0.90 -7.03 14.40
CA ILE A 154 0.91 -7.99 15.52
C ILE A 154 0.08 -9.26 15.22
N PRO A 155 -1.13 -9.17 14.61
CA PRO A 155 -1.90 -10.37 14.27
C PRO A 155 -1.17 -11.33 13.32
N VAL A 156 -0.24 -10.82 12.50
CA VAL A 156 0.51 -11.60 11.49
C VAL A 156 1.72 -12.32 12.07
N PHE A 157 2.30 -11.80 13.17
CA PHE A 157 3.55 -12.32 13.74
C PHE A 157 3.46 -13.79 14.16
N GLY A 158 2.31 -14.18 14.69
CA GLY A 158 2.10 -15.51 15.24
C GLY A 158 3.00 -15.81 16.45
N HIS A 159 2.88 -17.03 16.97
CA HIS A 159 3.49 -17.39 18.25
C HIS A 159 5.02 -17.43 18.20
N SER A 160 5.61 -17.87 17.09
CA SER A 160 7.06 -18.08 16.94
C SER A 160 7.87 -16.78 16.96
N ILE A 161 7.28 -15.67 16.54
CA ILE A 161 7.90 -14.34 16.62
C ILE A 161 7.65 -13.73 18.00
N LEU A 162 6.41 -13.78 18.50
CA LEU A 162 6.03 -13.17 19.77
C LEU A 162 6.77 -13.77 20.98
N GLN A 163 7.06 -15.07 20.98
CA GLN A 163 7.86 -15.70 22.05
C GLN A 163 9.31 -15.20 22.13
N LYS A 164 9.84 -14.64 21.04
CA LYS A 164 11.22 -14.11 21.00
C LYS A 164 11.29 -12.69 21.57
N VAL A 165 10.17 -11.98 21.67
CA VAL A 165 10.15 -10.61 22.17
C VAL A 165 10.46 -10.62 23.67
N PRO A 166 11.39 -9.78 24.15
CA PRO A 166 11.67 -9.66 25.57
C PRO A 166 10.40 -9.35 26.38
N LYS A 167 10.29 -9.97 27.57
CA LYS A 167 9.19 -9.74 28.52
C LYS A 167 9.31 -8.39 29.20
#